data_AF-A0AA37BIL5-F1
#
_entry.id   AF-A0AA37BIL5-F1
#
_cell.length_a   1.000
_cell.length_b   1.000
_cell.length_c   1.000
_cell.angle_alpha   90.00
_cell.angle_beta   90.00
_cell.angle_gamma   90.00
#
_symmetry.space_group_name_H-M   'P 1'
#
loop_
_entity.id
_entity.type
_entity.pdbx_description
1 polymer ?
#
loop_
_entity_poly.entity_id
_entity_poly.type
_entity_poly.pdbx_seq_one_letter_code
_entity_poly.pdbx_strand_id
1 'polypeptide(L)'
;MTIADSQLSTASPDVRPLLADYREQFVPAAVDYLERRISANELRRRWKPHYLGPFHAYDLTVERAWRETSGSTGVLESGAPPADPRFATPLQHFPVSIAYNNLDRLIEVLAIELGDRTVDQTKIRERTVDFAHVIDSLDALMASLAD
;
A
#
# COMPACT_ATOMS: atom_id res chain seq x y z
N MET A 1 20.90 -12.94 16.98
CA MET A 1 20.96 -11.47 16.93
C MET A 1 19.52 -10.98 16.95
N THR A 2 19.06 -10.47 18.08
CA THR A 2 17.67 -10.04 18.29
C THR A 2 17.41 -8.74 17.55
N ILE A 3 16.23 -8.62 16.94
CA ILE A 3 15.76 -7.48 16.13
C ILE A 3 15.72 -6.15 16.92
N ALA A 4 15.97 -6.19 18.24
CA ALA A 4 15.83 -5.08 19.18
C ALA A 4 16.94 -4.01 19.15
N ASP A 5 18.08 -4.23 18.50
CA ASP A 5 19.25 -3.33 18.62
C ASP A 5 19.61 -2.52 17.37
N SER A 6 18.79 -2.53 16.33
CA SER A 6 19.02 -1.61 15.20
C SER A 6 18.42 -0.25 15.55
N GLN A 7 19.27 0.76 15.76
CA GLN A 7 18.84 2.15 15.90
C GLN A 7 17.80 2.49 14.83
N LEU A 8 16.61 2.88 15.26
CA LEU A 8 15.53 3.29 14.38
C LEU A 8 15.97 4.52 13.60
N SER A 9 16.04 4.37 12.28
CA SER A 9 16.28 5.49 11.40
C SER A 9 15.10 6.45 11.52
N THR A 10 15.37 7.67 11.96
CA THR A 10 14.43 8.81 11.88
C THR A 10 14.44 9.45 10.50
N ALA A 11 15.25 8.94 9.56
CA ALA A 11 15.29 9.44 8.20
C ALA A 11 13.98 9.14 7.46
N SER A 12 13.60 10.05 6.58
CA SER A 12 12.45 9.86 5.69
C SER A 12 12.62 8.57 4.87
N PRO A 13 11.60 7.70 4.80
CA PRO A 13 11.55 6.67 3.77
C PRO A 13 11.67 7.33 2.40
N ASP A 14 12.59 6.88 1.55
CA ASP A 14 12.63 7.34 0.17
C ASP A 14 11.49 6.68 -0.60
N VAL A 15 10.47 7.47 -0.96
CA VAL A 15 9.28 6.98 -1.71
C VAL A 15 9.56 6.87 -3.21
N ARG A 16 10.63 7.50 -3.73
CA ARG A 16 10.89 7.55 -5.18
C ARG A 16 11.11 6.17 -5.80
N PRO A 17 11.87 5.24 -5.20
CA PRO A 17 11.99 3.88 -5.72
C PRO A 17 10.66 3.12 -5.70
N LEU A 18 9.84 3.32 -4.65
CA LEU A 18 8.53 2.68 -4.53
C LEU A 18 7.57 3.20 -5.62
N LEU A 19 7.53 4.52 -5.84
CA LEU A 19 6.73 5.15 -6.88
C LEU A 19 7.14 4.71 -8.28
N ALA A 20 8.45 4.66 -8.56
CA ALA A 20 8.95 4.18 -9.85
C ALA A 20 8.54 2.72 -10.11
N ASP A 21 8.72 1.86 -9.11
CA ASP A 21 8.35 0.44 -9.21
C ASP A 21 6.83 0.25 -9.35
N TYR A 22 6.03 1.04 -8.62
CA TYR A 22 4.58 1.05 -8.72
C TYR A 22 4.10 1.37 -10.15
N ARG A 23 4.66 2.45 -10.73
CA ARG A 23 4.34 2.91 -12.09
C ARG A 23 4.81 1.93 -13.17
N GLU A 24 5.98 1.33 -13.00
CA GLU A 24 6.56 0.42 -13.99
C GLU A 24 5.92 -0.97 -13.93
N GLN A 25 5.73 -1.53 -12.74
CA GLN A 25 5.33 -2.92 -12.58
C GLN A 25 3.82 -3.10 -12.41
N PHE A 26 3.18 -2.25 -11.62
CA PHE A 26 1.80 -2.51 -11.20
C PHE A 26 0.74 -1.71 -11.97
N VAL A 27 0.97 -0.42 -12.24
CA VAL A 27 0.01 0.40 -13.02
C VAL A 27 -0.37 -0.26 -14.36
N PRO A 28 0.56 -0.85 -15.14
CA PRO A 28 0.18 -1.56 -16.36
C PRO A 28 -0.75 -2.76 -16.11
N ALA A 29 -0.55 -3.50 -15.01
CA ALA A 29 -1.43 -4.61 -14.63
C ALA A 29 -2.82 -4.10 -14.21
N ALA A 30 -2.90 -2.99 -13.49
CA ALA A 30 -4.17 -2.35 -13.14
C ALA A 30 -4.94 -1.91 -14.39
N VAL A 31 -4.24 -1.31 -15.36
CA VAL A 31 -4.81 -0.92 -16.66
C VAL A 31 -5.31 -2.15 -17.43
N ASP A 32 -4.49 -3.19 -17.56
CA ASP A 32 -4.90 -4.45 -18.22
C ASP A 32 -6.15 -5.05 -17.57
N TYR A 33 -6.28 -4.98 -16.24
CA TYR A 33 -7.44 -5.47 -15.51
C TYR A 33 -8.69 -4.62 -15.79
N LEU A 34 -8.57 -3.30 -15.73
CA LEU A 34 -9.65 -2.35 -16.01
C LEU A 34 -10.16 -2.46 -17.46
N GLU A 35 -9.26 -2.76 -18.40
CA GLU A 35 -9.56 -3.00 -19.80
C GLU A 35 -10.02 -4.43 -20.11
N ARG A 36 -10.24 -5.26 -19.08
CA ARG A 36 -10.76 -6.64 -19.18
C ARG A 36 -9.80 -7.59 -19.92
N ARG A 37 -8.51 -7.29 -19.96
CA ARG A 37 -7.48 -8.12 -20.61
C ARG A 37 -6.98 -9.23 -19.69
N ILE A 38 -7.04 -9.03 -18.38
CA ILE A 38 -6.62 -10.01 -17.37
C ILE A 38 -7.72 -10.26 -16.32
N SER A 39 -7.64 -11.41 -15.66
CA SER A 39 -8.54 -11.78 -14.57
C SER A 39 -8.15 -11.13 -13.24
N ALA A 40 -9.03 -11.20 -12.24
CA ALA A 40 -8.72 -10.74 -10.89
C ALA A 40 -7.59 -11.57 -10.24
N ASN A 41 -7.53 -12.88 -10.48
CA ASN A 41 -6.41 -13.73 -10.03
C ASN A 41 -5.09 -13.35 -10.68
N GLU A 42 -5.10 -12.99 -11.97
CA GLU A 42 -3.90 -12.52 -12.67
C GLU A 42 -3.44 -11.16 -12.15
N LEU A 43 -4.37 -10.22 -11.89
CA LEU A 43 -4.07 -8.95 -11.23
C LEU A 43 -3.40 -9.20 -9.87
N ARG A 44 -3.99 -10.07 -9.03
CA ARG A 44 -3.44 -10.44 -7.72
C ARG A 44 -2.03 -11.02 -7.86
N ARG A 45 -1.80 -11.92 -8.82
CA ARG A 45 -0.50 -12.53 -9.07
C ARG A 45 0.57 -11.50 -9.42
N ARG A 46 0.23 -10.47 -10.20
CA ARG A 46 1.13 -9.37 -10.56
C ARG A 46 1.34 -8.37 -9.43
N TRP A 47 0.34 -8.17 -8.57
CA TRP A 47 0.41 -7.29 -7.41
C TRP A 47 1.32 -7.83 -6.30
N LYS A 48 1.21 -9.12 -5.96
CA LYS A 48 1.87 -9.68 -4.77
C LYS A 48 3.40 -9.50 -4.70
N PRO A 49 4.16 -9.66 -5.78
CA PRO A 49 5.60 -9.40 -5.75
C PRO A 49 5.96 -7.97 -5.34
N HIS A 50 5.19 -6.98 -5.83
CA HIS A 50 5.37 -5.57 -5.47
C HIS A 50 4.99 -5.31 -4.00
N TYR A 51 3.85 -5.84 -3.56
CA TYR A 51 3.35 -5.67 -2.19
C TYR A 51 4.26 -6.32 -1.14
N LEU A 52 4.68 -7.57 -1.35
CA LEU A 52 5.50 -8.33 -0.40
C LEU A 52 7.00 -7.99 -0.49
N GLY A 53 7.42 -7.28 -1.53
CA GLY A 53 8.82 -6.88 -1.75
C GLY A 53 9.03 -5.39 -1.48
N PRO A 54 9.11 -4.55 -2.53
CA PRO A 54 9.39 -3.11 -2.41
C PRO A 54 8.52 -2.37 -1.38
N PHE A 55 7.20 -2.60 -1.40
CA PHE A 55 6.31 -1.96 -0.43
C PHE A 55 6.59 -2.43 1.00
N HIS A 56 6.72 -3.74 1.24
CA HIS A 56 6.96 -4.25 2.59
C HIS A 56 8.23 -3.67 3.23
N ALA A 57 9.31 -3.50 2.45
CA ALA A 57 10.54 -2.87 2.93
C ALA A 57 10.33 -1.40 3.33
N TYR A 58 9.56 -0.65 2.54
CA TYR A 58 9.16 0.72 2.85
C TYR A 58 8.27 0.78 4.10
N ASP A 59 7.26 -0.09 4.18
CA ASP A 59 6.26 -0.12 5.24
C ASP A 59 6.88 -0.42 6.61
N LEU A 60 7.88 -1.30 6.67
CA LEU A 60 8.60 -1.61 7.92
C LEU A 60 9.22 -0.37 8.57
N THR A 61 9.66 0.62 7.78
CA THR A 61 10.24 1.86 8.33
C THR A 61 9.15 2.73 8.96
N VAL A 62 8.02 2.85 8.27
CA VAL A 62 6.85 3.61 8.71
C VAL A 62 6.18 2.96 9.93
N GLU A 63 5.98 1.65 9.90
CA GLU A 63 5.39 0.86 10.98
C GLU A 63 6.22 0.93 12.26
N ARG A 64 7.55 0.85 12.13
CA ARG A 64 8.47 0.98 13.27
C ARG A 64 8.39 2.36 13.92
N ALA A 65 8.39 3.42 13.12
CA ALA A 65 8.20 4.78 13.63
C ALA A 65 6.85 4.94 14.33
N TRP A 66 5.78 4.36 13.75
CA TRP A 66 4.46 4.36 14.38
C TRP A 66 4.44 3.60 15.71
N ARG A 67 4.97 2.37 15.77
CA ARG A 67 4.98 1.54 16.99
C ARG A 67 5.77 2.16 18.13
N GLU A 68 6.88 2.84 17.84
CA GLU A 68 7.65 3.58 18.85
C GLU A 68 6.92 4.83 19.36
N THR A 69 6.16 5.47 18.47
CA THR A 69 5.37 6.66 18.80
C THR A 69 4.12 6.30 19.61
N SER A 70 3.43 5.22 19.22
CA SER A 70 2.15 4.80 19.80
C SER A 70 2.32 3.87 20.99
N GLY A 71 3.43 3.14 21.07
CA GLY A 71 3.61 2.05 22.02
C GLY A 71 2.60 0.92 21.82
N SER A 72 2.09 0.72 20.59
CA SER A 72 0.92 -0.13 20.40
C SER A 72 1.13 -1.55 20.92
N THR A 73 0.22 -1.99 21.78
CA THR A 73 0.28 -3.31 22.44
C THR A 73 -0.45 -4.39 21.65
N GLY A 74 -0.99 -4.05 20.47
CA GLY A 74 -1.77 -4.96 19.63
C GLY A 74 -3.24 -5.11 20.06
N VAL A 75 -3.73 -4.27 20.96
CA VAL A 75 -5.15 -4.14 21.31
C VAL A 75 -5.78 -2.92 20.62
N LEU A 76 -7.11 -2.87 20.62
CA LEU A 76 -7.89 -1.75 20.11
C LEU A 76 -7.54 -0.48 20.90
N GLU A 77 -6.85 0.44 20.25
CA GLU A 77 -6.42 1.72 20.84
C GLU A 77 -7.36 2.85 20.42
N SER A 78 -7.57 3.79 21.35
CA SER A 78 -8.42 4.96 21.13
C SER A 78 -7.57 6.18 20.80
N GLY A 79 -7.94 6.89 19.74
CA GLY A 79 -7.27 8.13 19.32
C GLY A 79 -6.13 7.91 18.32
N ALA A 80 -5.67 9.01 17.72
CA ALA A 80 -4.47 9.00 16.89
C ALA A 80 -3.23 8.80 17.79
N PRO A 81 -2.17 8.13 17.32
CA PRO A 81 -0.92 8.01 18.06
C PRO A 81 -0.41 9.40 18.45
N PRO A 82 0.10 9.61 19.68
CA PRO A 82 0.62 10.91 20.10
C PRO A 82 1.83 11.25 19.23
N ALA A 83 1.72 12.23 18.33
CA ALA A 83 2.76 12.53 17.36
C ALA A 83 4.04 13.02 18.05
N ASP A 84 4.95 12.11 18.35
CA ASP A 84 6.29 12.45 18.80
C ASP A 84 6.98 13.21 17.67
N PRO A 85 7.42 14.46 17.88
CA PRO A 85 8.08 15.26 16.85
C PRO A 85 9.29 14.57 16.21
N ARG A 86 9.94 13.64 16.91
CA ARG A 86 11.07 12.84 16.39
C ARG A 86 10.69 11.97 15.19
N PHE A 87 9.42 11.60 15.06
CA PHE A 87 8.91 10.73 14.01
C PHE A 87 7.98 11.45 13.04
N ALA A 88 7.88 12.79 13.12
CA ALA A 88 6.98 13.57 12.25
C ALA A 88 7.21 13.28 10.76
N THR A 89 8.47 13.24 10.32
CA THR A 89 8.84 12.96 8.92
C THR A 89 8.43 11.55 8.48
N PRO A 90 8.85 10.45 9.11
CA PRO A 90 8.39 9.12 8.70
C PRO A 90 6.87 8.93 8.84
N LEU A 91 6.20 9.61 9.76
CA LEU A 91 4.73 9.54 9.90
C LEU A 91 3.97 10.28 8.79
N GLN A 92 4.58 11.22 8.06
CA GLN A 92 3.98 11.80 6.85
C GLN A 92 3.75 10.74 5.76
N HIS A 93 4.48 9.63 5.82
CA HIS A 93 4.36 8.50 4.88
C HIS A 93 3.29 7.47 5.30
N PHE A 94 2.71 7.60 6.50
CA PHE A 94 1.67 6.68 7.02
C PHE A 94 0.44 6.55 6.09
N PRO A 95 -0.05 7.62 5.44
CA PRO A 95 -1.13 7.51 4.46
C PRO A 95 -0.78 6.58 3.28
N VAL A 96 0.48 6.51 2.83
CA VAL A 96 0.92 5.58 1.78
C VAL A 96 0.78 4.14 2.25
N SER A 97 1.27 3.84 3.46
CA SER A 97 1.13 2.51 4.08
C SER A 97 -0.33 2.07 4.20
N ILE A 98 -1.21 2.96 4.65
CA ILE A 98 -2.65 2.67 4.75
C ILE A 98 -3.24 2.38 3.36
N ALA A 99 -2.94 3.22 2.37
CA ALA A 99 -3.48 3.10 1.02
C ALA A 99 -3.05 1.79 0.35
N TYR A 100 -1.77 1.41 0.46
CA TYR A 100 -1.27 0.13 -0.04
C TYR A 100 -1.94 -1.08 0.60
N ASN A 101 -2.06 -1.08 1.94
CA ASN A 101 -2.71 -2.15 2.68
C ASN A 101 -4.19 -2.27 2.30
N ASN A 102 -4.87 -1.15 2.05
CA ASN A 102 -6.26 -1.16 1.60
C ASN A 102 -6.40 -1.63 0.15
N LEU A 103 -5.49 -1.25 -0.73
CA LEU A 103 -5.43 -1.73 -2.10
C LEU A 103 -5.21 -3.25 -2.15
N ASP A 104 -4.31 -3.79 -1.33
CA ASP A 104 -4.12 -5.25 -1.23
C ASP A 104 -5.41 -5.96 -0.82
N ARG A 105 -6.09 -5.46 0.22
CA ARG A 105 -7.38 -6.03 0.66
C ARG A 105 -8.43 -5.97 -0.45
N LEU A 106 -8.50 -4.87 -1.20
CA LEU A 106 -9.41 -4.75 -2.34
C LEU A 106 -9.10 -5.79 -3.42
N ILE A 107 -7.82 -5.97 -3.77
CA ILE A 107 -7.38 -6.96 -4.76
C ILE A 107 -7.70 -8.40 -4.29
N GLU A 108 -7.51 -8.72 -3.01
CA GLU A 108 -7.90 -10.02 -2.44
C GLU A 108 -9.42 -10.25 -2.53
N VAL A 109 -10.23 -9.23 -2.22
CA VAL A 109 -11.70 -9.31 -2.35
C VAL A 109 -12.10 -9.54 -3.80
N LEU A 110 -11.50 -8.81 -4.75
CA LEU A 110 -11.77 -8.98 -6.18
C LEU A 110 -11.37 -10.39 -6.66
N ALA A 111 -10.23 -10.92 -6.21
CA ALA A 111 -9.79 -12.26 -6.55
C ALA A 111 -10.74 -13.34 -6.00
N ILE A 112 -11.25 -13.18 -4.77
CA ILE A 112 -12.25 -14.09 -4.19
C ILE A 112 -13.59 -14.00 -4.94
N GLU A 113 -14.03 -12.78 -5.27
CA GLU A 113 -15.29 -12.57 -5.97
C GLU A 113 -15.25 -13.13 -7.39
N LEU A 114 -14.22 -12.76 -8.16
CA LEU A 114 -14.18 -12.97 -9.60
C LEU A 114 -13.37 -14.20 -10.00
N GLY A 115 -12.34 -14.56 -9.24
CA GLY A 115 -11.40 -15.62 -9.60
C GLY A 115 -10.73 -15.34 -10.94
N ASP A 116 -10.88 -16.26 -11.88
CA ASP A 116 -10.33 -16.16 -13.24
C ASP A 116 -11.18 -15.33 -14.20
N ARG A 117 -12.21 -14.66 -13.69
CA ARG A 117 -13.07 -13.77 -14.48
C ARG A 117 -12.51 -12.35 -14.53
N THR A 118 -12.93 -11.63 -15.57
CA THR A 118 -12.61 -10.23 -15.85
C THR A 118 -13.56 -9.28 -15.11
N VAL A 119 -13.15 -8.01 -15.02
CA VAL A 119 -13.84 -6.99 -14.21
C VAL A 119 -15.28 -6.71 -14.64
N ASP A 120 -15.64 -6.90 -15.91
CA ASP A 120 -17.01 -6.72 -16.42
C ASP A 120 -18.01 -7.75 -15.89
N GLN A 121 -17.52 -8.82 -15.26
CA GLN A 121 -18.33 -9.86 -14.64
C GLN A 121 -18.61 -9.60 -13.15
N THR A 122 -18.14 -8.48 -12.60
CA THR A 122 -18.50 -8.07 -11.24
C THR A 122 -19.98 -7.75 -11.13
N LYS A 123 -20.57 -8.10 -9.99
CA LYS A 123 -21.95 -7.71 -9.66
C LYS A 123 -22.03 -6.27 -9.12
N ILE A 124 -20.89 -5.66 -8.77
CA ILE A 124 -20.80 -4.36 -8.09
C ILE A 124 -19.82 -3.49 -8.88
N ARG A 125 -20.35 -2.70 -9.83
CA ARG A 125 -19.54 -1.88 -10.74
C ARG A 125 -18.74 -0.81 -10.02
N GLU A 126 -19.24 -0.36 -8.87
CA GLU A 126 -18.61 0.62 -8.00
C GLU A 126 -17.20 0.17 -7.60
N ARG A 127 -16.96 -1.14 -7.41
CA ARG A 127 -15.63 -1.67 -7.06
C ARG A 127 -14.57 -1.39 -8.13
N THR A 128 -14.96 -1.40 -9.40
CA THR A 128 -14.06 -1.08 -10.51
C THR A 128 -13.67 0.39 -10.51
N VAL A 129 -14.64 1.26 -10.21
CA VAL A 129 -14.44 2.71 -10.14
C VAL A 129 -13.58 3.06 -8.93
N ASP A 130 -13.89 2.50 -7.77
CA ASP A 130 -13.11 2.65 -6.54
C ASP A 130 -11.67 2.16 -6.75
N PHE A 131 -11.49 1.00 -7.39
CA PHE A 131 -10.17 0.50 -7.74
C PHE A 131 -9.38 1.51 -8.57
N ALA A 132 -9.94 2.00 -9.68
CA ALA A 132 -9.28 3.00 -10.53
C ALA A 132 -8.91 4.28 -9.74
N HIS A 133 -9.83 4.79 -8.93
CA HIS A 133 -9.57 5.97 -8.09
C HIS A 133 -8.48 5.75 -7.05
N VAL A 134 -8.41 4.56 -6.44
CA VAL A 134 -7.35 4.22 -5.49
C VAL A 134 -5.99 4.19 -6.19
N ILE A 135 -5.91 3.66 -7.42
CA ILE A 135 -4.67 3.65 -8.21
C ILE A 135 -4.16 5.07 -8.45
N ASP A 136 -5.01 5.93 -9.01
CA ASP A 136 -4.64 7.32 -9.34
C ASP A 136 -4.30 8.13 -8.08
N SER A 137 -5.09 7.97 -7.01
CA SER A 137 -4.88 8.70 -5.76
C SER A 137 -3.60 8.27 -5.04
N LEU A 138 -3.26 6.98 -5.11
CA LEU A 138 -2.03 6.45 -4.53
C LEU A 138 -0.79 6.96 -5.28
N ASP A 139 -0.84 6.98 -6.61
CA ASP A 139 0.21 7.58 -7.43
C ASP A 139 0.44 9.05 -7.06
N ALA A 140 -0.63 9.84 -7.02
CA ALA A 140 -0.56 11.26 -6.69
C ALA A 140 -0.04 11.50 -5.26
N LEU A 141 -0.47 10.68 -4.29
CA LEU A 141 0.01 10.75 -2.91
C LEU A 141 1.51 10.49 -2.83
N MET A 142 1.99 9.41 -3.46
CA MET A 142 3.41 9.09 -3.48
C MET A 142 4.24 10.15 -4.21
N ALA A 143 3.72 10.70 -5.30
CA ALA A 143 4.37 11.80 -6.02
C ALA A 143 4.49 13.05 -5.14
N SER A 144 3.48 13.39 -4.34
CA SER A 144 3.51 14.55 -3.44
C SER A 144 4.56 14.45 -2.32
N LEU A 145 5.03 13.23 -2.03
CA LEU A 145 6.06 12.93 -1.03
C LEU A 145 7.45 12.71 -1.65
N ALA A 146 7.54 12.73 -2.99
CA ALA A 146 8.78 12.55 -3.74
C ALA A 146 9.50 13.88 -4.06
N ASP A 147 8.79 14.99 -3.91
CA ASP A 147 9.23 16.38 -4.11
C ASP A 147 9.84 16.99 -2.82
#